data_AF-A0A255Z2Q4-F1
#
_entry.id   AF-A0A255Z2Q4-F1
#
_cell.length_a   1.000
_cell.length_b   1.000
_cell.length_c   1.000
_cell.angle_alpha   90.00
_cell.angle_beta   90.00
_cell.angle_gamma   90.00
#
_symmetry.space_group_name_H-M   'P 1'
#
loop_
_entity.id
_entity.type
_entity.pdbx_description
1 polymer ?
#
loop_
_entity_poly.entity_id
_entity_poly.type
_entity_poly.pdbx_seq_one_letter_code
_entity_poly.pdbx_strand_id
1 'polypeptide(L)'
;GAPISYTTPWDTIYLQGLPRLHWQLPPNFNRHYLRSALIGRLSADAIDAYLGHWETGSEPWWNGSCLDPLAYKARTQDAIAHLFPAADWPVIEGFHAAPDA
;
A
#
# COMPACT_ATOMS: atom_id res chain seq x y z
N GLY A 1 19.10 20.30 -17.48
CA GLY A 1 17.72 20.38 -17.02
C GLY A 1 17.64 19.75 -15.65
N ALA A 2 17.07 20.43 -14.66
CA ALA A 2 16.92 19.87 -13.32
C ALA A 2 15.95 18.69 -13.35
N PRO A 3 16.21 17.59 -12.63
CA PRO A 3 15.29 16.45 -12.57
C PRO A 3 14.00 16.86 -11.85
N ILE A 4 12.87 16.49 -12.43
CA ILE A 4 11.55 16.66 -11.82
C ILE A 4 11.48 15.66 -10.65
N SER A 5 11.43 16.18 -9.42
CA SER A 5 11.25 15.38 -8.21
C SER A 5 9.77 15.10 -8.00
N TYR A 6 9.35 13.85 -8.14
CA TYR A 6 7.98 13.39 -7.84
C TYR A 6 7.81 13.05 -6.34
N THR A 7 8.34 13.89 -5.46
CA THR A 7 8.12 13.77 -4.03
C THR A 7 6.90 14.60 -3.66
N THR A 8 5.78 13.94 -3.41
CA THR A 8 4.63 14.60 -2.78
C THR A 8 5.00 14.97 -1.33
N PRO A 9 4.30 15.94 -0.71
CA PRO A 9 4.58 16.32 0.69
C PRO A 9 4.56 15.13 1.64
N TRP A 10 3.71 14.12 1.36
CA TRP A 10 3.56 12.92 2.17
C TRP A 10 4.72 11.93 2.02
N ASP A 11 5.47 11.95 0.91
CA ASP A 11 6.57 11.01 0.66
C ASP A 11 7.81 11.28 1.54
N THR A 12 7.90 12.48 2.13
CA THR A 12 9.11 12.91 2.84
C THR A 12 8.84 13.45 4.25
N ILE A 13 7.69 14.07 4.51
CA ILE A 13 7.45 14.75 5.80
C ILE A 13 7.36 13.76 6.96
N TYR A 14 6.77 12.57 6.75
CA TYR A 14 6.56 11.62 7.85
C TYR A 14 7.85 10.92 8.29
N LEU A 15 8.77 10.66 7.36
CA LEU A 15 10.01 9.94 7.62
C LEU A 15 11.14 10.86 8.11
N GLN A 16 11.15 12.13 7.67
CA GLN A 16 12.18 13.11 8.07
C GLN A 16 12.05 13.59 9.53
N GLY A 17 10.88 13.41 10.16
CA GLY A 17 10.64 13.81 11.56
C GLY A 17 11.07 12.79 12.62
N LEU A 18 11.47 11.58 12.22
CA LEU A 18 11.81 10.50 13.16
C LEU A 18 13.30 10.54 13.52
N PRO A 19 13.67 10.77 14.80
CA PRO A 19 15.07 10.77 15.20
C PRO A 19 15.68 9.39 14.93
N ARG A 20 16.82 9.36 14.23
CA ARG A 20 17.61 8.16 13.83
C ARG A 20 17.19 7.44 12.53
N LEU A 21 16.15 7.89 11.82
CA LEU A 21 15.76 7.30 10.54
C LEU A 21 16.39 8.05 9.35
N HIS A 22 17.71 7.94 9.16
CA HIS A 22 18.47 8.60 8.08
C HIS A 22 18.59 7.71 6.84
N TRP A 23 17.48 7.18 6.33
CA TRP A 23 17.50 6.34 5.15
C TRP A 23 17.26 7.18 3.89
N GLN A 24 18.30 7.31 3.04
CA GLN A 24 18.17 7.85 1.68
C GLN A 24 17.50 6.80 0.78
N LEU A 25 16.22 6.51 1.04
CA LEU A 25 15.46 5.61 0.19
C LEU A 25 14.88 6.39 -1.00
N PRO A 26 14.87 5.81 -2.20
CA PRO A 26 14.16 6.39 -3.32
C PRO A 26 12.68 6.62 -2.97
N PRO A 27 12.03 7.66 -3.52
CA PRO A 27 10.58 7.80 -3.44
C PRO A 27 9.88 6.50 -3.87
N ASN A 28 8.76 6.17 -3.23
CA ASN A 28 8.00 4.93 -3.46
C ASN A 28 8.71 3.61 -3.06
N PHE A 29 9.83 3.66 -2.33
CA PHE A 29 10.51 2.44 -1.89
C PHE A 29 9.58 1.47 -1.13
N ASN A 30 8.76 1.99 -0.21
CA ASN A 30 7.73 1.24 0.50
C ASN A 30 6.77 0.51 -0.45
N ARG A 31 6.34 1.16 -1.53
CA ARG A 31 5.44 0.60 -2.54
C ARG A 31 6.10 -0.51 -3.35
N HIS A 32 7.37 -0.32 -3.73
CA HIS A 32 8.15 -1.34 -4.42
C HIS A 32 8.42 -2.55 -3.53
N TYR A 33 8.78 -2.33 -2.27
CA TYR A 33 8.95 -3.39 -1.28
C TYR A 33 7.66 -4.21 -1.11
N LEU A 34 6.51 -3.54 -0.92
CA LEU A 34 5.21 -4.21 -0.81
C LEU A 34 4.90 -5.05 -2.03
N ARG A 35 5.07 -4.49 -3.24
CA ARG A 35 4.84 -5.23 -4.48
C ARG A 35 5.68 -6.50 -4.51
N SER A 36 6.99 -6.39 -4.26
CA SER A 36 7.91 -7.53 -4.27
C SER A 36 7.56 -8.58 -3.23
N ALA A 37 7.17 -8.17 -2.02
CA ALA A 37 6.84 -9.08 -0.94
C ALA A 37 5.50 -9.82 -1.14
N LEU A 38 4.57 -9.25 -1.91
CA LEU A 38 3.28 -9.87 -2.22
C LEU A 38 3.33 -10.83 -3.43
N ILE A 39 4.39 -10.81 -4.23
CA ILE A 39 4.59 -11.77 -5.33
C ILE A 39 4.60 -13.20 -4.78
N GLY A 40 3.82 -14.07 -5.42
CA GLY A 40 3.66 -15.47 -5.01
C GLY A 40 2.67 -15.70 -3.86
N ARG A 41 2.15 -14.62 -3.24
CA ARG A 41 1.08 -14.69 -2.23
C ARG A 41 -0.26 -14.24 -2.80
N LEU A 42 -0.24 -13.25 -3.69
CA LEU A 42 -1.42 -12.69 -4.36
C LEU A 42 -1.29 -12.78 -5.88
N SER A 43 -2.42 -12.75 -6.60
CA SER A 43 -2.43 -12.54 -8.04
C SER A 43 -1.98 -11.11 -8.40
N ALA A 44 -1.51 -10.91 -9.63
CA ALA A 44 -1.08 -9.59 -10.10
C ALA A 44 -2.18 -8.53 -9.91
N ASP A 45 -3.41 -8.84 -10.35
CA ASP A 45 -4.56 -7.93 -10.25
C ASP A 45 -4.90 -7.58 -8.79
N ALA A 46 -4.75 -8.52 -7.85
CA ALA A 46 -4.95 -8.24 -6.43
C ALA A 46 -3.84 -7.36 -5.84
N ILE A 47 -2.59 -7.54 -6.29
CA ILE A 47 -1.47 -6.66 -5.89
C ILE A 47 -1.69 -5.26 -6.45
N ASP A 48 -2.09 -5.14 -7.72
CA ASP A 48 -2.39 -3.86 -8.34
C ASP A 48 -3.55 -3.16 -7.62
N ALA A 49 -4.66 -3.87 -7.40
CA ALA A 49 -5.81 -3.37 -6.64
C ALA A 49 -5.40 -2.86 -5.25
N TYR A 50 -4.59 -3.62 -4.51
CA TYR A 50 -4.10 -3.25 -3.19
C TYR A 50 -3.24 -1.99 -3.20
N LEU A 51 -2.42 -1.82 -4.24
CA LEU A 51 -1.56 -0.66 -4.40
C LEU A 51 -2.27 0.54 -5.07
N GLY A 52 -3.58 0.45 -5.30
CA GLY A 52 -4.39 1.51 -5.91
C GLY A 52 -4.19 1.64 -7.42
N HIS A 53 -3.83 0.55 -8.09
CA HIS A 53 -3.73 0.45 -9.54
C HIS A 53 -4.80 -0.49 -10.09
N TRP A 54 -5.33 -0.17 -11.26
CA TRP A 54 -6.21 -1.05 -12.03
C TRP A 54 -6.18 -0.63 -13.49
N GLU A 55 -6.43 -1.59 -14.37
CA GLU A 55 -6.76 -1.34 -15.77
C GLU A 55 -8.28 -1.20 -15.94
N THR A 56 -8.71 -0.62 -17.06
CA THR A 56 -10.13 -0.48 -17.37
C THR A 56 -10.84 -1.84 -17.37
N GLY A 57 -11.90 -1.97 -16.58
CA GLY A 57 -12.65 -3.23 -16.40
C GLY A 57 -12.11 -4.13 -15.29
N SER A 58 -10.98 -3.78 -14.66
CA SER A 58 -10.44 -4.46 -13.48
C SER A 58 -10.57 -3.64 -12.20
N GLU A 59 -11.34 -2.55 -12.24
CA GLU A 59 -11.65 -1.73 -11.06
C GLU A 59 -12.20 -2.65 -9.96
N PRO A 60 -11.58 -2.72 -8.76
CA PRO A 60 -11.94 -3.72 -7.76
C PRO A 60 -13.37 -3.59 -7.22
N TRP A 61 -13.97 -2.41 -7.40
CA TRP A 61 -15.24 -2.02 -6.77
C TRP A 61 -16.31 -1.61 -7.79
N TRP A 62 -16.12 -1.92 -9.08
CA TRP A 62 -17.09 -1.63 -10.13
C TRP A 62 -17.99 -2.84 -10.44
N ASN A 63 -19.17 -2.60 -11.00
CA ASN A 63 -20.13 -3.68 -11.33
C ASN A 63 -19.60 -4.68 -12.38
N GLY A 64 -18.63 -4.26 -13.19
CA GLY A 64 -17.93 -5.11 -14.17
C GLY A 64 -16.64 -5.73 -13.64
N SER A 65 -16.37 -5.64 -12.33
CA SER A 65 -15.11 -6.11 -11.77
C SER A 65 -14.95 -7.62 -11.94
N CYS A 66 -13.75 -8.04 -12.34
CA CYS A 66 -13.34 -9.44 -12.31
C CYS A 66 -12.82 -9.87 -10.93
N LEU A 67 -12.79 -8.99 -9.93
CA LEU A 67 -12.39 -9.31 -8.57
C LEU A 67 -13.60 -9.66 -7.71
N ASP A 68 -13.59 -10.85 -7.11
CA ASP A 68 -14.50 -11.16 -6.01
C ASP A 68 -14.05 -10.36 -4.76
N PRO A 69 -14.88 -9.41 -4.28
CA PRO A 69 -14.48 -8.51 -3.19
C PRO A 69 -14.26 -9.25 -1.86
N LEU A 70 -15.00 -10.34 -1.60
CA LEU A 70 -14.83 -11.11 -0.36
C LEU A 70 -13.56 -11.95 -0.41
N ALA A 71 -13.31 -12.62 -1.54
CA ALA A 71 -12.07 -13.38 -1.73
C ALA A 71 -10.84 -12.46 -1.74
N TYR A 72 -10.93 -11.31 -2.41
CA TYR A 72 -9.88 -10.28 -2.41
C TYR A 72 -9.55 -9.84 -0.98
N LYS A 73 -10.57 -9.45 -0.20
CA LYS A 73 -10.38 -9.03 1.20
C LYS A 73 -9.69 -10.11 2.01
N ALA A 74 -10.21 -11.34 1.99
CA ALA A 74 -9.69 -12.44 2.79
C ALA A 74 -8.22 -12.77 2.44
N ARG A 75 -7.91 -12.89 1.15
CA ARG A 75 -6.54 -13.19 0.69
C ARG A 75 -5.56 -12.06 0.99
N THR A 76 -5.99 -10.82 0.82
CA THR A 76 -5.14 -9.66 1.10
C THR A 76 -4.85 -9.54 2.58
N GLN A 77 -5.86 -9.72 3.44
CA GLN A 77 -5.70 -9.72 4.90
C GLN A 77 -4.71 -10.80 5.37
N ASP A 78 -4.83 -12.02 4.85
CA ASP A 78 -3.89 -13.11 5.13
C ASP A 78 -2.45 -12.76 4.69
N ALA A 79 -2.30 -12.26 3.46
CA ALA A 79 -0.98 -11.91 2.92
C ALA A 79 -0.27 -10.80 3.72
N ILE A 80 -1.00 -9.76 4.14
CA ILE A 80 -0.40 -8.64 4.89
C ILE A 80 -0.19 -8.94 6.37
N ALA A 81 -0.98 -9.84 6.97
CA ALA A 81 -0.83 -10.24 8.37
C ALA A 81 0.55 -10.85 8.64
N HIS A 82 1.14 -11.51 7.65
CA HIS A 82 2.50 -12.05 7.73
C HIS A 82 3.60 -11.02 7.40
N LEU A 83 3.25 -9.95 6.69
CA LEU A 83 4.20 -9.04 6.06
C LEU A 83 4.57 -7.87 6.98
N PHE A 84 3.58 -7.30 7.68
CA PHE A 84 3.79 -6.15 8.56
C PHE A 84 4.62 -6.46 9.80
N PRO A 85 4.44 -7.60 10.51
CA PRO A 85 5.31 -7.95 11.62
C PRO A 85 6.78 -8.13 11.20
N ALA A 86 7.02 -8.67 10.00
CA ALA A 86 8.37 -8.87 9.49
C ALA A 86 9.06 -7.57 9.03
N ALA A 87 8.27 -6.54 8.70
CA ALA A 87 8.77 -5.24 8.22
C ALA A 87 8.91 -4.19 9.34
N ASP A 88 8.51 -4.52 10.58
CA ASP A 88 8.39 -3.58 11.71
C ASP A 88 7.50 -2.36 11.35
N TRP A 89 6.45 -2.60 10.58
CA TRP A 89 5.51 -1.57 10.16
C TRP A 89 4.35 -1.50 11.14
N PRO A 90 4.18 -0.39 11.88
CA PRO A 90 3.07 -0.26 12.79
C PRO A 90 1.76 -0.21 11.99
N VAL A 91 0.83 -1.09 12.33
CA VAL A 91 -0.52 -1.05 11.77
C VAL A 91 -1.24 0.14 12.40
N ILE A 92 -1.62 1.10 11.57
CA ILE A 92 -2.50 2.20 11.97
C ILE A 92 -3.90 1.80 11.50
N GLU A 93 -4.77 1.44 12.45
CA GLU A 93 -6.18 1.20 12.13
C GLU A 93 -6.84 2.53 11.73
N GLY A 94 -7.53 2.54 10.59
CA GLY A 94 -8.14 3.76 10.03
C GLY A 94 -9.42 4.20 10.74
N PHE A 95 -9.60 5.52 10.80
CA PHE A 95 -10.73 6.32 11.33
C PHE A 95 -11.78 5.54 12.12
N HIS A 96 -11.54 5.37 13.42
CA HIS A 96 -12.65 5.54 14.34
C HIS A 96 -13.20 6.94 14.06
N ALA A 97 -14.42 7.05 13.53
CA ALA A 97 -15.16 8.28 13.73
C ALA A 97 -15.06 8.57 15.22
N ALA A 98 -14.56 9.75 15.59
CA ALA A 98 -14.75 10.21 16.95
C ALA A 98 -16.26 10.02 17.22
N PRO A 99 -16.67 9.32 18.29
CA PRO A 99 -18.04 9.47 18.72
C PRO A 99 -18.17 10.97 19.00
N ASP A 100 -19.03 11.64 18.22
CA ASP A 100 -19.49 13.01 18.40
C ASP A 100 -18.63 14.11 17.72
N ALA A 101 -18.75 14.22 16.38
CA ALA A 101 -18.45 15.44 15.62
C ALA A 101 -19.68 15.92 14.85
#